data_AF-A0A1X2L0A7-F1
#
_entry.id   AF-A0A1X2L0A7-F1
#
_cell.length_a   1.000
_cell.length_b   1.000
_cell.length_c   1.000
_cell.angle_alpha   90.00
_cell.angle_beta   90.00
_cell.angle_gamma   90.00
#
_symmetry.space_group_name_H-M   'P 1'
#
loop_
_entity.id
_entity.type
_entity.pdbx_description
1 polymer ?
#
loop_
_entity_poly.entity_id
_entity_poly.type
_entity_poly.pdbx_seq_one_letter_code
_entity_poly.pdbx_strand_id
1 'polypeptide(L)'
;MYLAVEIGTVDLNPVLRGAVATILYFVVGMAVLLVGFYAVDVLTPGKLRQLVFIDRRPNAVVVAGAMYIALTVVIITAIANSYSQLGQGLVGVAVYGLMGVILLGVALLAMHLLIPGSFHEHIDEPQLHPGSFAVALILLAVGGVTAAAVS
;
A
#
# COMPACT_ATOMS: atom_id res chain seq x y z
N MET A 1 16.05 52.32 -6.53
CA MET A 1 16.17 50.90 -6.16
C MET A 1 15.44 50.70 -4.82
N TYR A 2 14.18 50.30 -4.88
CA TYR A 2 13.44 49.68 -3.78
C TYR A 2 12.42 48.75 -4.44
N LEU A 3 12.76 47.47 -4.56
CA LEU A 3 11.80 46.41 -4.86
C LEU A 3 10.99 46.21 -3.59
N ALA A 4 9.82 46.86 -3.51
CA ALA A 4 8.84 46.55 -2.48
C ALA A 4 8.41 45.10 -2.72
N VAL A 5 8.81 44.20 -1.81
CA VAL A 5 8.21 42.86 -1.74
C VAL A 5 6.79 43.08 -1.24
N GLU A 6 5.86 43.16 -2.18
CA GLU A 6 4.43 43.26 -1.93
C GLU A 6 3.96 41.89 -1.40
N ILE A 7 4.13 41.66 -0.09
CA ILE A 7 3.52 40.53 0.60
C ILE A 7 2.02 40.83 0.62
N GLY A 8 1.33 40.39 -0.44
CA GLY A 8 -0.12 40.46 -0.55
C GLY A 8 -0.80 39.88 0.69
N THR A 9 -2.08 40.23 0.89
CA THR A 9 -2.88 39.72 2.02
C THR A 9 -2.84 38.19 2.06
N VAL A 10 -2.30 37.63 3.14
CA VAL A 10 -2.21 36.17 3.33
C VAL A 10 -3.62 35.63 3.59
N ASP A 11 -4.21 35.01 2.57
CA ASP A 11 -5.47 34.27 2.72
C ASP A 11 -5.18 32.85 3.23
N LEU A 12 -5.61 32.56 4.47
CA LEU A 12 -5.40 31.26 5.12
C LEU A 12 -6.44 30.21 4.69
N ASN A 13 -7.53 30.62 4.05
CA ASN A 13 -8.60 29.73 3.62
C ASN A 13 -8.13 28.58 2.69
N PRO A 14 -7.31 28.81 1.65
CA PRO A 14 -6.77 27.71 0.83
C PRO A 14 -5.88 26.76 1.62
N VAL A 15 -5.08 27.27 2.56
CA VAL A 15 -4.20 26.46 3.42
C VAL A 15 -5.04 25.56 4.34
N LEU A 16 -6.08 26.11 4.96
CA LEU A 16 -6.98 25.36 5.84
C LEU A 16 -7.70 24.25 5.08
N ARG A 17 -8.21 24.55 3.86
CA ARG A 17 -8.83 23.55 2.99
C ARG A 17 -7.85 22.44 2.60
N GLY A 18 -6.61 22.81 2.26
CA GLY A 18 -5.54 21.85 1.96
C GLY A 18 -5.22 20.96 3.17
N ALA A 19 -5.12 21.52 4.37
CA ALA A 19 -4.87 20.77 5.60
C ALA A 19 -5.99 19.76 5.90
N VAL A 20 -7.26 20.19 5.80
CA VAL A 20 -8.42 19.31 5.98
C VAL A 20 -8.43 18.18 4.94
N ALA A 21 -8.16 18.51 3.67
CA ALA A 21 -8.09 17.51 2.60
C ALA A 21 -7.01 16.45 2.89
N THR A 22 -5.82 16.89 3.26
CA THR A 22 -4.69 15.99 3.61
C THR A 22 -5.04 15.05 4.75
N ILE A 23 -5.68 15.55 5.81
CA ILE A 23 -6.12 14.72 6.94
C ILE A 23 -7.14 13.67 6.47
N LEU A 24 -8.12 14.05 5.65
CA LEU A 24 -9.13 13.13 5.16
C LEU A 24 -8.55 12.05 4.25
N TYR A 25 -7.67 12.43 3.32
CA TYR A 25 -6.97 11.46 2.46
C TYR A 25 -6.05 10.55 3.27
N PHE A 26 -5.39 11.07 4.30
CA PHE A 26 -4.61 10.26 5.23
C PHE A 26 -5.49 9.22 5.93
N VAL A 27 -6.65 9.61 6.47
CA VAL A 27 -7.56 8.69 7.16
C VAL A 27 -8.04 7.58 6.23
N VAL A 28 -8.45 7.93 5.00
CA VAL A 28 -8.91 6.93 4.02
C VAL A 28 -7.77 6.03 3.57
N GLY A 29 -6.61 6.59 3.22
CA GLY A 29 -5.43 5.82 2.81
C GLY A 29 -4.96 4.87 3.93
N MET A 30 -4.96 5.33 5.18
CA MET A 30 -4.64 4.52 6.35
C MET A 30 -5.64 3.38 6.53
N ALA A 31 -6.94 3.65 6.37
CA ALA A 31 -7.97 2.61 6.45
C ALA A 31 -7.76 1.53 5.38
N VAL A 32 -7.46 1.91 4.13
CA VAL A 32 -7.14 0.97 3.05
C VAL A 32 -5.88 0.16 3.38
N LEU A 33 -4.83 0.80 3.89
CA LEU A 33 -3.60 0.11 4.32
C LEU A 33 -3.88 -0.93 5.41
N LEU A 34 -4.72 -0.59 6.40
CA LEU A 34 -5.13 -1.52 7.46
C LEU A 34 -5.93 -2.70 6.91
N VAL A 35 -6.83 -2.45 5.95
CA VAL A 35 -7.57 -3.52 5.26
C VAL A 35 -6.62 -4.41 4.47
N GLY A 36 -5.66 -3.84 3.76
CA GLY A 36 -4.62 -4.57 3.04
C GLY A 36 -3.77 -5.44 3.97
N PHE A 37 -3.35 -4.88 5.10
CA PHE A 37 -2.64 -5.63 6.15
C PHE A 37 -3.44 -6.84 6.62
N TYR A 38 -4.73 -6.65 6.93
CA TYR A 38 -5.57 -7.73 7.44
C TYR A 38 -5.90 -8.77 6.37
N ALA A 39 -6.19 -8.34 5.13
CA ALA A 39 -6.44 -9.25 4.01
C ALA A 39 -5.27 -10.23 3.83
N VAL A 40 -4.06 -9.75 4.08
CA VAL A 40 -2.83 -10.50 3.85
C VAL A 40 -2.54 -11.44 4.99
N ASP A 41 -2.77 -11.01 6.23
CA ASP A 41 -2.71 -11.88 7.41
C ASP A 41 -3.70 -13.06 7.30
N VAL A 42 -4.84 -12.86 6.62
CA VAL A 42 -5.82 -13.92 6.34
C VAL A 42 -5.38 -14.82 5.18
N LEU A 43 -4.76 -14.27 4.14
CA LEU A 43 -4.35 -15.03 2.95
C LEU A 43 -3.03 -15.80 3.14
N THR A 44 -2.16 -15.33 4.02
CA THR A 44 -0.91 -16.01 4.34
C THR A 44 -1.12 -16.98 5.49
N PRO A 45 -0.81 -18.27 5.30
CA PRO A 45 -0.97 -19.25 6.36
C PRO A 45 0.18 -19.15 7.37
N GLY A 46 -0.15 -19.27 8.65
CA GLY A 46 0.69 -18.84 9.76
C GLY A 46 0.52 -17.34 9.99
N LYS A 47 0.07 -16.93 11.19
CA LYS A 47 -0.26 -15.53 11.50
C LYS A 47 0.93 -14.64 11.15
N LEU A 48 0.87 -13.91 10.03
CA LEU A 48 1.96 -13.11 9.50
C LEU A 48 2.46 -12.12 10.55
N ARG A 49 1.53 -11.56 11.32
CA ARG A 49 1.86 -10.66 12.43
C ARG A 49 2.74 -11.34 13.49
N GLN A 50 2.51 -12.60 13.79
CA GLN A 50 3.34 -13.38 14.72
C GLN A 50 4.69 -13.69 14.09
N LEU A 51 4.72 -14.15 12.84
CA LEU A 51 5.95 -14.45 12.11
C LEU A 51 6.88 -13.24 11.94
N VAL A 52 6.31 -12.06 11.65
CA VAL A 52 7.06 -10.80 11.43
C VAL A 52 7.50 -10.17 12.75
N PHE A 53 6.58 -9.98 13.70
CA PHE A 53 6.85 -9.17 14.88
C PHE A 53 7.30 -9.99 16.11
N ILE A 54 6.95 -11.26 16.18
CA ILE A 54 7.28 -12.14 17.32
C ILE A 54 8.42 -13.07 16.93
N ASP A 55 8.24 -13.88 15.89
CA ASP A 55 9.19 -14.93 15.50
C ASP A 55 10.34 -14.40 14.63
N ARG A 56 10.25 -13.13 14.20
CA ARG A 56 11.27 -12.38 13.44
C ARG A 56 11.77 -13.14 12.19
N ARG A 57 10.85 -13.83 11.50
CA ARG A 57 11.16 -14.58 10.28
C ARG A 57 11.48 -13.61 9.14
N PRO A 58 12.69 -13.63 8.58
CA PRO A 58 13.11 -12.62 7.61
C PRO A 58 12.38 -12.75 6.27
N ASN A 59 11.98 -13.97 5.87
CA ASN A 59 11.21 -14.22 4.65
C ASN A 59 9.82 -13.56 4.72
N ALA A 60 9.15 -13.66 5.86
CA ALA A 60 7.86 -13.01 6.10
C ALA A 60 7.97 -11.48 6.07
N VAL A 61 9.05 -10.92 6.63
CA VAL A 61 9.31 -9.47 6.63
C VAL A 61 9.48 -8.94 5.21
N VAL A 62 10.25 -9.64 4.36
CA VAL A 62 10.50 -9.22 2.97
C VAL A 62 9.21 -9.18 2.16
N VAL A 63 8.40 -10.24 2.24
CA VAL A 63 7.13 -10.34 1.50
C VAL A 63 6.12 -9.30 2.01
N ALA A 64 5.95 -9.18 3.32
CA ALA A 64 5.05 -8.19 3.91
C ALA A 64 5.48 -6.75 3.57
N GLY A 65 6.78 -6.44 3.67
CA GLY A 65 7.32 -5.13 3.33
C GLY A 65 7.09 -4.77 1.86
N ALA A 66 7.39 -5.69 0.94
CA ALA A 66 7.18 -5.49 -0.49
C ALA A 66 5.71 -5.20 -0.83
N MET A 67 4.81 -5.88 -0.15
CA MET A 67 3.40 -5.66 -0.33
C MET A 67 2.92 -4.32 0.25
N TYR A 68 3.38 -3.91 1.43
CA TYR A 68 3.04 -2.58 1.96
C TYR A 68 3.52 -1.48 1.03
N ILE A 69 4.71 -1.64 0.44
CA ILE A 69 5.22 -0.73 -0.59
C ILE A 69 4.29 -0.75 -1.82
N ALA A 70 3.95 -1.93 -2.34
CA ALA A 70 3.04 -2.08 -3.48
C ALA A 70 1.70 -1.39 -3.26
N LEU A 71 1.06 -1.63 -2.11
CA LEU A 71 -0.23 -1.01 -1.76
C LEU A 71 -0.11 0.50 -1.57
N THR A 72 0.98 0.97 -0.95
CA THR A 72 1.25 2.40 -0.78
C THR A 72 1.34 3.11 -2.13
N VAL A 73 2.02 2.50 -3.12
CA VAL A 73 2.12 3.07 -4.47
C VAL A 73 0.74 3.18 -5.12
N VAL A 74 -0.11 2.16 -4.98
CA VAL A 74 -1.51 2.22 -5.49
C VAL A 74 -2.29 3.36 -4.83
N ILE A 75 -2.19 3.52 -3.51
CA ILE A 75 -2.88 4.59 -2.78
C ILE A 75 -2.37 5.97 -3.19
N ILE A 76 -1.06 6.15 -3.35
CA ILE A 76 -0.46 7.40 -3.82
C ILE A 76 -1.02 7.75 -5.21
N THR A 77 -1.06 6.79 -6.13
CA THR A 77 -1.59 7.03 -7.48
C THR A 77 -3.08 7.31 -7.47
N ALA A 78 -3.85 6.64 -6.60
CA ALA A 78 -5.28 6.92 -6.43
C ALA A 78 -5.53 8.35 -5.90
N ILE A 79 -4.70 8.83 -4.96
CA ILE A 79 -4.78 10.20 -4.44
C ILE A 79 -4.38 11.19 -5.52
N ALA A 80 -3.30 10.91 -6.27
CA ALA A 80 -2.81 11.79 -7.33
C ALA A 80 -3.83 11.98 -8.47
N ASN A 81 -4.62 10.96 -8.79
CA ASN A 81 -5.65 11.00 -9.84
C ASN A 81 -7.06 11.22 -9.29
N SER A 82 -7.16 11.62 -8.02
CA SER A 82 -8.45 11.88 -7.38
C SER A 82 -9.15 13.10 -7.99
N TYR A 83 -10.49 13.09 -7.97
CA TYR A 83 -11.33 14.13 -8.54
C TYR A 83 -11.13 15.51 -7.86
N SER A 84 -11.43 16.59 -8.59
CA SER A 84 -11.38 17.97 -8.07
C SER A 84 -12.34 18.24 -6.92
N GLN A 85 -13.39 17.42 -6.77
CA GLN A 85 -14.29 17.43 -5.64
C GLN A 85 -13.80 16.49 -4.54
N LEU A 86 -13.56 17.03 -3.34
CA LEU A 86 -12.99 16.33 -2.18
C LEU A 86 -13.75 15.03 -1.83
N GLY A 87 -15.08 15.08 -1.80
CA GLY A 87 -15.90 13.90 -1.48
C GLY A 87 -15.75 12.78 -2.52
N GLN A 88 -15.76 13.13 -3.81
CA GLN A 88 -15.61 12.16 -4.89
C GLN A 88 -14.19 11.61 -4.96
N GLY A 89 -13.19 12.44 -4.65
CA GLY A 89 -11.80 12.03 -4.53
C GLY A 89 -11.58 11.02 -3.40
N LEU A 90 -12.16 11.25 -2.21
CA LEU A 90 -12.07 10.30 -1.08
C LEU A 90 -12.69 8.95 -1.42
N VAL A 91 -13.87 8.94 -2.05
CA VAL A 91 -14.52 7.70 -2.50
C VAL A 91 -13.67 6.99 -3.55
N GLY A 92 -13.11 7.73 -4.51
CA GLY A 92 -12.20 7.18 -5.51
C GLY A 92 -10.98 6.49 -4.87
N VAL A 93 -10.31 7.16 -3.93
CA VAL A 93 -9.17 6.60 -3.20
C VAL A 93 -9.55 5.34 -2.45
N ALA A 94 -10.72 5.32 -1.81
CA ALA A 94 -11.21 4.13 -1.12
C ALA A 94 -11.45 2.96 -2.10
N VAL A 95 -12.13 3.21 -3.22
CA VAL A 95 -12.47 2.16 -4.20
C VAL A 95 -11.23 1.62 -4.90
N TYR A 96 -10.37 2.50 -5.44
CA TYR A 96 -9.16 2.09 -6.14
C TYR A 96 -8.13 1.49 -5.18
N GLY A 97 -8.02 2.02 -3.97
CA GLY A 97 -7.20 1.43 -2.92
C GLY A 97 -7.63 0.01 -2.55
N LEU A 98 -8.94 -0.21 -2.36
CA LEU A 98 -9.50 -1.55 -2.10
C LEU A 98 -9.32 -2.49 -3.29
N MET A 99 -9.45 -2.00 -4.53
CA MET A 99 -9.12 -2.78 -5.72
C MET A 99 -7.65 -3.22 -5.71
N GLY A 100 -6.74 -2.33 -5.29
CA GLY A 100 -5.33 -2.64 -5.05
C GLY A 100 -5.14 -3.78 -4.07
N VAL A 101 -5.84 -3.75 -2.94
CA VAL A 101 -5.81 -4.84 -1.95
C VAL A 101 -6.26 -6.17 -2.57
N ILE A 102 -7.37 -6.16 -3.31
CA ILE A 102 -7.92 -7.36 -3.94
C ILE A 102 -6.93 -7.94 -4.95
N LEU A 103 -6.38 -7.12 -5.84
CA LEU A 103 -5.45 -7.58 -6.87
C LEU A 103 -4.13 -8.10 -6.29
N LEU A 104 -3.60 -7.45 -5.24
CA LEU A 104 -2.43 -7.96 -4.52
C LEU A 104 -2.73 -9.27 -3.80
N GLY A 105 -3.93 -9.42 -3.23
CA GLY A 105 -4.39 -10.67 -2.61
C GLY A 105 -4.54 -11.81 -3.62
N VAL A 106 -5.08 -11.52 -4.81
CA VAL A 106 -5.16 -12.49 -5.91
C VAL A 106 -3.76 -12.89 -6.39
N ALA A 107 -2.83 -11.94 -6.49
CA ALA A 107 -1.45 -12.24 -6.85
C ALA A 107 -0.77 -13.16 -5.83
N LEU A 108 -0.96 -12.91 -4.52
CA LEU A 108 -0.49 -13.82 -3.48
C LEU A 108 -1.08 -15.23 -3.63
N LEU A 109 -2.39 -15.35 -3.84
CA LEU A 109 -3.04 -16.65 -4.02
C LEU A 109 -2.53 -17.39 -5.26
N ALA A 110 -2.34 -16.67 -6.37
CA ALA A 110 -1.77 -17.23 -7.59
C ALA A 110 -0.34 -17.73 -7.34
N MET A 111 0.47 -16.98 -6.58
CA MET A 111 1.82 -17.39 -6.21
C MET A 111 1.83 -18.64 -5.32
N HIS A 112 0.94 -18.72 -4.33
CA HIS A 112 0.77 -19.92 -3.51
C HIS A 112 0.37 -21.14 -4.33
N LEU A 113 -0.43 -20.96 -5.38
CA LEU A 113 -0.86 -22.05 -6.27
C LEU A 113 0.24 -22.47 -7.26
N LEU A 114 1.01 -21.51 -7.78
CA LEU A 114 1.97 -21.73 -8.86
C LEU A 114 3.33 -22.21 -8.38
N ILE A 115 3.79 -21.78 -7.19
CA ILE A 115 5.08 -22.22 -6.66
C ILE A 115 4.85 -23.55 -5.92
N PRO A 116 5.33 -24.68 -6.47
CA PRO A 116 5.20 -25.98 -5.84
C PRO A 116 6.33 -26.15 -4.81
N GLY A 117 5.94 -26.40 -3.56
CA GLY A 117 6.85 -26.52 -2.43
C GLY A 117 6.17 -25.93 -1.20
N SER A 118 6.39 -26.51 -0.04
CA SER A 118 5.82 -26.03 1.23
C SER A 118 6.28 -24.59 1.48
N PHE A 119 5.53 -23.60 1.01
CA PHE A 119 5.69 -22.19 1.41
C PHE A 119 5.72 -22.06 2.93
N HIS A 120 4.96 -22.92 3.62
CA HIS A 120 5.00 -23.06 5.07
C HIS A 120 6.40 -23.34 5.61
N GLU A 121 7.16 -24.24 5.00
CA GLU A 121 8.46 -24.69 5.50
C GLU A 121 9.55 -23.65 5.19
N HIS A 122 9.42 -22.94 4.07
CA HIS A 122 10.36 -21.89 3.68
C HIS A 122 10.09 -20.52 4.34
N ILE A 123 8.85 -20.20 4.74
CA ILE A 123 8.56 -18.95 5.46
C ILE A 123 8.94 -19.07 6.94
N ASP A 124 8.83 -20.27 7.52
CA ASP A 124 9.27 -20.55 8.90
C ASP A 124 10.78 -20.81 9.02
N GLU A 125 11.51 -20.91 7.91
CA GLU A 125 12.96 -21.11 7.95
C GLU A 125 13.66 -19.90 8.61
N PRO A 126 14.58 -20.13 9.56
CA PRO A 126 15.37 -19.06 10.18
C PRO A 126 16.28 -18.33 9.18
N GLN A 127 16.56 -18.95 8.03
CA GLN A 127 17.49 -18.44 7.02
C GLN A 127 16.72 -17.76 5.89
N LEU A 128 17.29 -16.67 5.37
CA LEU A 128 16.73 -15.93 4.24
C LEU A 128 16.74 -16.83 2.99
N HIS A 129 15.57 -17.23 2.53
CA HIS A 129 15.44 -17.99 1.31
C HIS A 129 15.34 -17.03 0.11
N PRO A 130 16.17 -17.17 -0.94
CA PRO A 130 16.15 -16.27 -2.11
C PRO A 130 14.77 -16.17 -2.79
N GLY A 131 13.94 -17.20 -2.67
CA GLY A 131 12.57 -17.21 -3.19
C GLY A 131 11.67 -16.11 -2.60
N SER A 132 11.93 -15.65 -1.37
CA SER A 132 11.17 -14.55 -0.76
C SER A 132 11.31 -13.23 -1.53
N PHE A 133 12.50 -12.97 -2.09
CA PHE A 133 12.74 -11.80 -2.94
C PHE A 133 12.02 -11.88 -4.28
N ALA A 134 11.94 -13.08 -4.88
CA ALA A 134 11.18 -13.26 -6.12
C ALA A 134 9.69 -12.96 -5.90
N VAL A 135 9.11 -13.45 -4.80
CA VAL A 135 7.72 -13.16 -4.43
C VAL A 135 7.52 -11.66 -4.16
N ALA A 136 8.43 -11.04 -3.40
CA ALA A 136 8.41 -9.61 -3.15
C ALA A 136 8.43 -8.77 -4.44
N LEU A 137 9.31 -9.11 -5.38
CA LEU A 137 9.41 -8.40 -6.67
C LEU A 137 8.14 -8.58 -7.52
N ILE A 138 7.52 -9.76 -7.50
CA ILE A 138 6.26 -10.02 -8.19
C ILE A 138 5.14 -9.17 -7.58
N LEU A 139 5.05 -9.07 -6.25
CA LEU A 139 4.07 -8.22 -5.58
C LEU A 139 4.27 -6.74 -5.90
N LEU A 140 5.53 -6.28 -5.94
CA LEU A 140 5.85 -4.93 -6.37
C LEU A 140 5.47 -4.67 -7.83
N ALA A 141 5.70 -5.65 -8.72
CA ALA A 141 5.29 -5.54 -10.13
C ALA A 141 3.76 -5.45 -10.26
N VAL A 142 3.02 -6.31 -9.55
CA VAL A 142 1.54 -6.26 -9.53
C VAL A 142 1.03 -4.94 -8.96
N GLY A 143 1.64 -4.46 -7.87
CA GLY A 143 1.32 -3.15 -7.29
C GLY A 143 1.58 -2.01 -8.27
N GLY A 144 2.71 -2.03 -8.97
CA GLY A 144 3.07 -1.05 -9.98
C GLY A 144 2.11 -1.03 -11.16
N VAL A 145 1.74 -2.21 -11.68
CA VAL A 145 0.74 -2.33 -12.76
C VAL A 145 -0.62 -1.83 -12.29
N THR A 146 -1.02 -2.19 -11.07
CA THR A 146 -2.30 -1.74 -10.50
C THR A 146 -2.30 -0.23 -10.31
N ALA A 147 -1.21 0.35 -9.83
CA ALA A 147 -1.06 1.78 -9.68
C ALA A 147 -1.15 2.49 -11.03
N ALA A 148 -0.47 1.99 -12.06
CA ALA A 148 -0.55 2.52 -13.42
C ALA A 148 -1.95 2.39 -14.06
N ALA A 149 -2.74 1.41 -13.64
CA ALA A 149 -4.13 1.25 -14.11
C ALA A 149 -5.11 2.21 -13.41
N VAL A 150 -4.75 2.73 -12.23
CA VAL A 150 -5.55 3.69 -11.46
C VAL A 150 -5.33 5.13 -11.93
N SER A 151 -4.21 5.40 -12.63
CA SER A 151 -3.89 6.72 -13.18
C SER A 151 -4.68 7.10 -14.41
#